data_AF-A0A7W3M004-F1
#
_entry.id   AF-A0A7W3M004-F1
#
_cell.length_a   1.000
_cell.length_b   1.000
_cell.length_c   1.000
_cell.angle_alpha   90.00
_cell.angle_beta   90.00
_cell.angle_gamma   90.00
#
_symmetry.space_group_name_H-M   'P 1'
#
loop_
_entity.id
_entity.type
_entity.pdbx_description
1 polymer ?
#
loop_
_entity_poly.entity_id
_entity_poly.type
_entity_poly.pdbx_seq_one_letter_code
_entity_poly.pdbx_strand_id
1 'polypeptide(L)' 'MSQTVIREGRLLLVADAGCGAATPVPTDHPDYERLRATALDLDALAAPHPGDEALTARLRARVTDTRRTA' A
#
# COMPACT_ATOMS: atom_id res chain seq x y z
N MET A 1 15.42 10.08 4.72
CA MET A 1 14.33 10.99 4.32
C MET A 1 13.02 10.45 4.86
N SER A 2 12.20 11.27 5.54
CA SER A 2 10.86 10.84 5.95
C SER A 2 9.89 10.90 4.76
N GLN A 3 9.10 9.84 4.55
CA GLN A 3 8.11 9.76 3.48
C GLN A 3 6.71 9.85 4.07
N THR A 4 5.80 10.58 3.41
CA THR A 4 4.38 10.59 3.76
C THR A 4 3.61 9.60 2.90
N VAL A 5 2.70 8.87 3.53
CA VAL A 5 1.85 7.86 2.88
C VAL A 5 0.41 7.98 3.35
N ILE A 6 -0.54 7.63 2.49
CA ILE A 6 -1.95 7.47 2.85
C ILE A 6 -2.21 5.97 2.94
N ARG A 7 -2.76 5.53 4.08
CA ARG A 7 -3.18 4.15 4.30
C ARG A 7 -4.42 4.12 5.20
N GLU A 8 -5.40 3.31 4.83
CA GLU A 8 -6.71 3.23 5.47
C GLU A 8 -7.36 4.62 5.62
N GLY A 9 -7.16 5.50 4.63
CA GLY A 9 -7.64 6.90 4.64
C GLY A 9 -6.94 7.83 5.63
N ARG A 10 -5.85 7.38 6.28
CA ARG A 10 -5.07 8.17 7.25
C ARG A 10 -3.74 8.60 6.66
N LEU A 11 -3.35 9.84 6.92
CA LEU A 11 -2.02 10.34 6.59
C LEU A 11 -1.02 9.87 7.63
N LEU A 12 0.01 9.15 7.19
CA LEU A 12 1.07 8.62 8.03
C LEU A 12 2.42 9.18 7.60
N LEU A 13 3.26 9.51 8.57
CA LEU A 13 4.65 9.92 8.35
C LEU A 13 5.56 8.76 8.73
N VAL A 14 6.24 8.19 7.74
CA VAL A 14 7.15 7.06 7.90
C VAL A 14 8.55 7.62 8.16
N ALA A 15 9.11 7.28 9.32
CA ALA A 15 10.49 7.60 9.63
C ALA A 15 11.42 6.54 9.00
N ASP A 16 12.50 7.00 8.37
CA ASP A 16 13.48 6.16 7.65
C ASP A 16 14.33 5.24 8.57
N ALA A 17 14.02 5.21 9.86
CA ALA A 17 14.81 4.57 10.89
C ALA A 17 14.48 3.08 11.06
N GLY A 18 14.54 2.31 9.96
CA GLY A 18 14.67 0.83 9.94
C GLY A 18 13.56 -0.03 10.57
N CYS A 19 12.76 0.51 11.47
CA CYS A 19 11.49 -0.03 11.94
C CYS A 19 10.42 0.79 11.23
N GLY A 20 9.46 0.15 10.56
CA GLY A 20 8.34 0.78 9.86
C GLY A 20 7.36 1.52 10.79
N ALA A 21 7.88 2.32 11.72
CA ALA A 21 7.15 3.21 12.58
C ALA A 21 6.58 4.33 11.71
N ALA A 22 5.28 4.25 11.51
CA ALA A 22 4.49 5.25 10.82
C ALA A 22 3.68 6.01 11.87
N THR A 23 3.91 7.31 11.99
CA THR A 23 3.18 8.15 12.95
C THR A 23 1.98 8.78 12.25
N PRO A 24 0.76 8.66 12.80
CA PRO A 24 -0.39 9.35 12.23
C PRO A 24 -0.23 10.87 12.33
N VAL A 25 -0.50 11.57 11.24
CA VAL A 25 -0.50 13.03 11.20
C VAL A 25 -1.92 13.52 11.48
N PRO A 26 -2.14 14.32 12.54
CA PRO A 26 -3.46 14.87 12.84
C PRO A 26 -3.88 15.90 11.79
N THR A 27 -5.18 16.01 11.52
CA THR A 27 -5.77 16.92 10.51
C THR A 27 -5.51 18.40 10.79
N ASP A 28 -5.29 18.72 12.05
CA ASP A 28 -5.02 20.03 12.63
C ASP A 28 -3.52 20.41 12.58
N HIS A 29 -2.68 19.56 12.01
CA HIS A 29 -1.27 19.87 11.77
C HIS A 29 -1.13 21.01 10.72
N PRO A 30 -0.29 22.04 10.96
CA PRO A 30 -0.19 23.20 10.07
C PRO A 30 0.19 22.85 8.62
N ASP A 31 0.98 21.79 8.45
CA ASP A 31 1.39 21.30 7.13
C ASP A 31 0.55 20.11 6.62
N TYR A 32 -0.60 19.79 7.22
CA TYR A 32 -1.39 18.59 6.87
C TYR A 32 -1.71 18.51 5.38
N GLU A 33 -2.25 19.59 4.79
CA GLU A 33 -2.61 19.63 3.37
C GLU A 33 -1.37 19.52 2.45
N ARG A 34 -0.23 20.10 2.85
CA ARG A 34 1.02 19.99 2.09
C ARG A 34 1.55 18.56 2.11
N LEU A 35 1.58 17.94 3.29
CA LEU A 35 2.03 16.57 3.49
C LEU A 35 1.12 15.55 2.77
N ARG A 36 -0.18 15.83 2.73
CA ARG A 36 -1.18 15.04 2.01
C ARG A 36 -1.00 15.15 0.49
N ALA A 37 -0.75 16.34 -0.03
CA ALA A 37 -0.55 16.55 -1.47
C ALA A 37 0.67 15.80 -2.04
N THR A 38 1.69 15.58 -1.22
CA THR A 38 2.90 14.83 -1.61
C THR A 38 2.89 13.38 -1.14
N ALA A 39 1.82 12.92 -0.47
CA ALA A 39 1.78 11.58 0.09
C ALA A 39 1.55 10.53 -0.99
N LEU A 40 2.22 9.38 -0.84
CA LEU A 40 1.95 8.20 -1.66
C LEU A 40 0.69 7.51 -1.17
N ASP A 41 -0.31 7.37 -2.03
CA ASP A 41 -1.55 6.65 -1.71
C ASP A 41 -1.36 5.14 -1.85
N LEU A 42 -1.17 4.46 -0.71
CA LEU A 42 -1.04 3.01 -0.67
C LEU A 42 -2.39 2.31 -0.81
N ASP A 43 -3.49 2.97 -0.45
CA ASP A 43 -4.83 2.41 -0.60
C ASP A 43 -5.18 2.30 -2.09
N ALA A 44 -4.82 3.32 -2.87
CA ALA A 44 -4.95 3.30 -4.32
C ALA A 44 -4.09 2.22 -4.97
N LEU A 45 -2.89 1.95 -4.43
CA LEU A 45 -2.02 0.86 -4.90
C LEU A 45 -2.50 -0.54 -4.48
N ALA A 46 -3.21 -0.64 -3.36
CA ALA A 46 -3.81 -1.89 -2.89
C ALA A 46 -5.11 -2.23 -3.62
N ALA A 47 -5.68 -1.27 -4.36
CA ALA A 47 -6.88 -1.50 -5.15
C ALA A 47 -6.59 -2.53 -6.26
N PRO A 48 -7.44 -3.57 -6.43
CA PRO A 48 -7.26 -4.56 -7.49
C PRO A 48 -7.23 -3.88 -8.85
N HIS A 49 -6.19 -4.15 -9.65
CA HIS A 49 -6.15 -3.65 -11.01
C HIS A 49 -7.11 -4.47 -11.89
N PRO A 50 -7.80 -3.84 -12.85
CA PRO A 50 -8.62 -4.56 -13.80
C PRO A 50 -7.72 -5.51 -14.62
N GLY A 51 -7.87 -6.82 -14.38
CA GLY A 51 -7.02 -7.87 -14.96
C GLY A 51 -6.32 -8.78 -13.94
N ASP A 52 -6.26 -8.36 -12.67
CA ASP A 52 -5.63 -9.15 -11.60
C ASP A 52 -6.36 -10.46 -11.34
N GLU A 53 -7.68 -10.50 -11.48
CA GLU A 53 -8.46 -11.74 -11.31
C GLU A 53 -8.07 -12.80 -12.34
N ALA A 54 -7.89 -12.41 -13.60
CA ALA A 54 -7.50 -13.32 -14.67
C ALA A 54 -6.06 -13.84 -14.46
N LEU A 55 -5.15 -12.96 -14.02
CA LEU A 55 -3.78 -13.35 -13.68
C LEU A 55 -3.76 -14.28 -12.45
N THR A 56 -4.51 -13.95 -11.41
CA THR A 56 -4.62 -14.74 -10.17
C THR A 56 -5.23 -16.11 -10.45
N ALA A 57 -6.25 -16.19 -11.30
CA ALA A 57 -6.86 -17.44 -11.74
C ALA A 57 -5.85 -18.32 -12.50
N ARG A 58 -5.09 -17.74 -13.43
CA ARG A 58 -4.02 -18.44 -14.17
C ARG A 58 -2.93 -18.97 -13.24
N LEU A 59 -2.48 -18.17 -12.28
CA LEU A 59 -1.48 -18.58 -11.29
C LEU A 59 -2.00 -19.72 -10.41
N ARG A 60 -3.25 -19.61 -9.92
CA ARG A 60 -3.88 -20.66 -9.11
C ARG A 60 -4.02 -21.97 -9.88
N ALA A 61 -4.41 -21.90 -11.16
CA ALA A 61 -4.47 -23.08 -12.03
C ALA A 61 -3.09 -23.75 -12.16
N ARG A 62 -2.04 -22.97 -12.41
CA ARG A 62 -0.67 -23.48 -12.56
C ARG A 62 -0.12 -24.14 -11.29
N VAL A 63 -0.34 -23.53 -10.11
CA VAL A 63 0.06 -24.13 -8.82
C VAL A 63 -0.68 -25.43 -8.53
N THR A 64 -1.98 -25.47 -8.84
CA THR A 64 -2.81 -26.67 -8.62
C THR A 64 -2.37 -27.83 -9.52
N ASP A 65 -2.02 -27.53 -10.78
CA ASP A 65 -1.52 -28.53 -11.72
C ASP A 65 -0.18 -29.13 -11.25
N THR A 66 0.71 -28.26 -10.75
CA THR A 66 2.02 -28.68 -10.21
C THR A 66 1.89 -29.61 -9.00
N ARG A 67 0.84 -29.44 -8.17
CA ARG A 67 0.56 -30.32 -7.02
C ARG A 67 -0.03 -31.67 -7.39
N ARG A 68 -0.70 -31.80 -8.55
CA ARG A 68 -1.31 -33.06 -8.98
C ARG A 68 -0.29 -34.01 -9.61
N THR A 69 0.79 -33.47 -10.14
CA THR A 69 1.87 -34.23 -10.81
C THR A 69 3.03 -34.61 -9.88
N ALA A 70 2.94 -34.30 -8.58
CA ALA A 70 3.97 -34.59 -7.57
C ALA A 70 3.64 -35.85 -6.74
#